data_AF-A0AB34AKI5-F1
#
_entry.id   AF-A0AB34AKI5-F1
#
_cell.length_a   1.000
_cell.length_b   1.000
_cell.length_c   1.000
_cell.angle_alpha   90.00
_cell.angle_beta   90.00
_cell.angle_gamma   90.00
#
_symmetry.space_group_name_H-M   'P 1'
#
loop_
_entity.id
_entity.type
_entity.pdbx_description
1 polymer ?
#
loop_
_entity_poly.entity_id
_entity_poly.type
_entity_poly.pdbx_seq_one_letter_code
_entity_poly.pdbx_strand_id
1 'polypeptide(L)' 'MGPLSYPKQKKDLELKQTLKVYMDNQCDITKTADKIFIHRNTVKYRINKCSNMIGTNIEDPVHSLNIRIALYVSEMIRFD' A
#
# COMPACT_ATOMS: atom_id res chain seq x y z
N MET A 1 10.09 2.52 1.07
CA MET A 1 8.93 1.76 1.57
C MET A 1 9.26 0.82 2.75
N GLY A 2 10.44 0.91 3.39
CA GLY A 2 10.74 0.15 4.60
C GLY A 2 10.46 -1.36 4.47
N PRO A 3 9.83 -2.01 5.48
CA PRO A 3 9.50 -3.44 5.44
C PRO A 3 8.57 -3.85 4.28
N LEU A 4 7.84 -2.91 3.67
CA LEU A 4 6.96 -3.18 2.53
C LEU A 4 7.73 -3.29 1.19
N SER A 5 9.00 -2.89 1.15
CA SER A 5 9.84 -3.14 -0.02
C SER A 5 10.03 -4.64 -0.24
N TYR A 6 10.31 -5.39 0.85
CA TYR A 6 10.59 -6.82 0.85
C TYR A 6 9.83 -7.51 2.00
N PRO A 7 8.52 -7.75 1.83
CA PRO A 7 7.70 -8.35 2.88
C PRO A 7 8.14 -9.79 3.16
N LYS A 8 8.60 -10.07 4.38
CA LYS A 8 9.01 -11.42 4.81
C LYS A 8 7.86 -12.23 5.42
N GLN A 9 6.84 -11.53 5.93
CA GLN A 9 5.68 -12.14 6.59
C GLN A 9 4.43 -11.97 5.74
N LYS A 10 3.49 -12.93 5.83
CA LYS A 10 2.19 -12.86 5.16
C LYS A 10 1.44 -11.55 5.46
N LYS A 11 1.51 -11.06 6.70
CA LYS A 11 0.88 -9.80 7.10
C LYS A 11 1.45 -8.59 6.35
N ASP A 12 2.76 -8.57 6.10
CA ASP A 12 3.42 -7.47 5.38
C ASP A 12 3.08 -7.53 3.89
N LEU A 13 2.92 -8.73 3.33
CA LEU A 13 2.46 -8.93 1.96
C LEU A 13 1.03 -8.40 1.77
N GLU A 14 0.13 -8.72 2.71
CA GLU A 14 -1.25 -8.20 2.70
C GLU A 14 -1.31 -6.67 2.83
N LEU A 15 -0.42 -6.07 3.64
CA LEU A 15 -0.29 -4.62 3.75
C LEU A 15 0.20 -4.00 2.44
N LYS A 16 1.24 -4.58 1.81
CA LYS A 16 1.75 -4.13 0.51
C LYS A 16 0.66 -4.22 -0.56
N GLN A 17 -0.08 -5.33 -0.61
CA GLN A 17 -1.20 -5.51 -1.56
C GLN A 17 -2.32 -4.49 -1.31
N THR A 18 -2.69 -4.26 -0.05
CA THR A 18 -3.73 -3.27 0.29
C THR A 18 -3.30 -1.86 -0.11
N LEU A 19 -2.05 -1.49 0.18
CA LEU A 19 -1.48 -0.20 -0.20
C LEU A 19 -1.47 -0.02 -1.73
N LYS A 20 -1.07 -1.06 -2.47
CA LYS A 20 -1.09 -1.03 -3.94
C LYS A 20 -2.49 -0.76 -4.47
N VAL A 21 -3.46 -1.59 -4.10
CA VAL A 21 -4.83 -1.46 -4.61
C VAL A 21 -5.47 -0.14 -4.18
N TYR A 22 -5.10 0.38 -3.01
CA TYR A 22 -5.51 1.71 -2.55
C TYR A 22 -4.96 2.83 -3.42
N MET A 23 -3.68 2.78 -3.77
CA MET A 23 -3.10 3.73 -4.71
C MET A 23 -3.77 3.59 -6.09
N ASP A 24 -3.91 2.38 -6.63
CA ASP A 24 -4.54 2.14 -7.93
C ASP A 24 -5.99 2.66 -8.00
N ASN A 25 -6.72 2.65 -6.89
CA ASN A 25 -8.07 3.21 -6.76
C ASN A 25 -8.09 4.69 -6.35
N GLN A 26 -7.02 5.43 -6.61
CA GLN A 26 -6.93 6.88 -6.33
C GLN A 26 -7.22 7.24 -4.87
N CYS A 27 -6.70 6.43 -3.94
CA CYS A 27 -6.86 6.62 -2.50
C CYS A 27 -8.32 6.47 -2.00
N ASP A 28 -9.17 5.77 -2.77
CA ASP A 28 -10.56 5.49 -2.38
C ASP A 28 -10.65 4.21 -1.53
N ILE A 29 -11.01 4.37 -0.26
CA ILE A 29 -11.15 3.26 0.70
C ILE A 29 -12.25 2.28 0.28
N THR A 30 -13.38 2.77 -0.24
CA THR A 30 -14.54 1.95 -0.59
C THR A 30 -14.23 1.10 -1.82
N LYS A 31 -13.72 1.71 -2.90
CA LYS A 31 -13.30 0.97 -4.10
C LYS A 31 -12.23 -0.06 -3.79
N THR A 32 -11.30 0.28 -2.89
CA THR A 32 -10.26 -0.65 -2.43
C THR A 32 -10.84 -1.83 -1.70
N ALA A 33 -11.76 -1.58 -0.76
CA ALA A 33 -12.46 -2.61 0.01
C ALA A 33 -13.20 -3.60 -0.91
N ASP A 34 -13.93 -3.06 -1.89
CA ASP A 34 -14.65 -3.86 -2.88
C ASP A 34 -13.69 -4.67 -3.75
N LYS A 35 -12.58 -4.06 -4.20
CA LYS A 35 -11.61 -4.71 -5.11
C LYS A 35 -10.86 -5.88 -4.47
N ILE A 36 -10.59 -5.84 -3.16
CA ILE A 36 -9.88 -6.91 -2.44
C ILE A 36 -10.77 -7.70 -1.49
N PHE A 37 -12.10 -7.51 -1.56
CA PHE A 37 -13.12 -8.25 -0.80
C PHE A 37 -12.90 -8.23 0.72
N ILE A 38 -12.57 -7.07 1.29
CA ILE A 38 -12.47 -6.89 2.74
C ILE A 38 -13.27 -5.69 3.22
N HIS A 39 -13.61 -5.64 4.50
CA HIS A 39 -14.35 -4.52 5.06
C HIS A 39 -13.54 -3.21 5.01
N ARG A 40 -14.22 -2.08 4.72
CA ARG A 40 -13.60 -0.74 4.61
C ARG A 40 -12.80 -0.30 5.84
N ASN A 41 -13.23 -0.71 7.04
CA ASN A 41 -12.49 -0.39 8.27
C ASN A 41 -11.15 -1.11 8.32
N THR A 42 -11.08 -2.33 7.78
CA THR A 42 -9.84 -3.09 7.65
C THR A 42 -8.90 -2.41 6.66
N VAL A 43 -9.42 -1.90 5.53
CA VAL A 43 -8.63 -1.07 4.61
C VAL A 43 -8.07 0.15 5.32
N LYS A 44 -8.93 0.94 5.99
CA LYS A 44 -8.50 2.15 6.72
C LYS A 44 -7.42 1.84 7.75
N TYR A 45 -7.59 0.77 8.53
CA TYR A 45 -6.58 0.31 9.49
C TYR A 45 -5.25 -0.04 8.81
N ARG A 46 -5.29 -0.83 7.72
CA ARG A 46 -4.08 -1.22 6.98
C ARG A 46 -3.37 -0.03 6.36
N ILE A 47 -4.12 0.94 5.82
CA ILE A 47 -3.57 2.18 5.25
C ILE A 47 -2.91 3.04 6.32
N ASN A 48 -3.55 3.24 7.48
CA ASN A 48 -2.93 3.94 8.61
C ASN A 48 -1.65 3.24 9.07
N LYS A 49 -1.66 1.90 9.12
CA LYS A 49 -0.47 1.12 9.46
C LYS A 49 0.65 1.31 8.44
N CYS A 50 0.35 1.29 7.14
CA CYS A 50 1.32 1.59 6.09
C CYS A 50 1.90 3.00 6.22
N SER A 51 1.05 4.00 6.46
CA SER A 51 1.47 5.40 6.68
C SER A 51 2.46 5.51 7.84
N ASN A 52 2.14 4.90 8.99
CA ASN A 52 3.02 4.88 10.16
C ASN A 52 4.34 4.16 9.90
N MET A 53 4.33 3.07 9.13
CA MET A 53 5.55 2.33 8.79
C MET A 53 6.45 3.08 7.81
N ILE A 54 5.87 3.87 6.90
CA ILE A 54 6.59 4.68 5.93
C ILE A 54 7.09 5.99 6.56
N GLY A 55 6.39 6.49 7.59
CA GLY A 55 6.74 7.70 8.30
C GLY A 55 6.34 8.99 7.57
N THR A 56 5.45 8.89 6.58
CA THR A 56 4.99 10.02 5.77
C THR A 56 3.48 9.95 5.56
N ASN A 57 2.83 11.09 5.38
CA ASN A 57 1.46 11.10 4.87
C ASN A 57 1.45 10.55 3.44
N ILE A 58 0.87 9.38 3.24
CA ILE A 58 0.85 8.70 1.93
C ILE A 58 -0.15 9.32 0.93
N GLU A 59 -1.06 10.17 1.41
CA GLU A 59 -2.02 10.91 0.59
C GLU A 59 -1.48 12.29 0.16
N ASP A 60 -0.35 12.74 0.72
CA ASP A 60 0.36 13.91 0.20
C ASP A 60 0.72 13.67 -1.28
N PRO A 61 0.50 14.62 -2.20
CA PRO A 61 0.69 14.39 -3.64
C PRO A 61 2.08 13.88 -4.02
N VAL A 62 3.14 14.41 -3.40
CA VAL A 62 4.53 14.04 -3.71
C VAL A 62 4.83 12.65 -3.15
N HIS A 63 4.43 12.39 -1.90
CA HIS A 63 4.62 11.06 -1.31
C HIS A 63 3.79 9.99 -2.01
N SER A 64 2.55 10.29 -2.39
CA SER A 64 1.68 9.37 -3.12
C SER A 64 2.29 8.97 -4.45
N LEU A 65 2.81 9.93 -5.22
CA LEU A 65 3.52 9.67 -6.46
C LEU A 65 4.75 8.77 -6.24
N ASN A 66 5.59 9.12 -5.26
CA ASN A 66 6.78 8.33 -4.94
C ASN A 66 6.44 6.89 -4.52
N ILE A 67 5.36 6.69 -3.76
CA ILE A 67 4.90 5.36 -3.35
C ILE A 67 4.39 4.55 -4.56
N ARG A 68 3.63 5.17 -5.46
CA ARG A 68 3.15 4.53 -6.70
C ARG A 68 4.31 4.04 -7.56
N ILE A 69 5.32 4.90 -7.77
CA ILE A 69 6.53 4.55 -8.51
C ILE A 69 7.27 3.41 -7.81
N ALA A 70 7.47 3.51 -6.49
CA ALA A 70 8.16 2.48 -5.73
C ALA A 70 7.45 1.12 -5.79
N LEU A 71 6.12 1.11 -5.72
CA LEU A 71 5.31 -0.11 -5.88
C LEU A 71 5.48 -0.70 -7.28
N TYR A 72 5.35 0.13 -8.32
CA TYR A 72 5.50 -0.28 -9.71
C TYR A 72 6.88 -0.91 -9.99
N VAL A 73 7.95 -0.22 -9.58
CA VAL A 73 9.34 -0.71 -9.73
C VAL A 73 9.55 -2.01 -8.95
N SER A 74 8.99 -2.12 -7.75
CA SER A 74 9.12 -3.33 -6.92
C SER A 74 8.46 -4.58 -7.51
N GLU A 75 7.59 -4.43 -8.50
CA GLU A 75 6.98 -5.56 -9.24
C GLU A 75 7.75 -5.91 -10.51
N MET A 76 8.42 -4.93 -11.11
CA MET A 76 9.24 -5.13 -12.30
C MET A 76 10.59 -5.75 -11.98
N ILE A 77 11.19 -5.36 -10.85
CA ILE A 77 12.51 -5.85 -10.45
C ILE A 77 12.33 -6.98 -9.45
N ARG A 78 12.53 -8.22 -9.91
CA ARG A 78 12.83 -9.34 -9.01
C ARG A 78 14.26 -9.14 -8.52
N PHE A 79 14.40 -8.76 -7.26
CA PHE A 79 15.68 -8.86 -6.58
C PHE A 79 15.78 -10.30 -6.09
N ASP A 80 16.53 -11.11 -6.83
CA ASP A 80 16.88 -12.49 -6.46
C ASP A 80 17.80 -12.53 -5.22
#